data_AF-A0A7Y2GA60-F1
#
_entry.id   AF-A0A7Y2GA60-F1
#
_cell.length_a   1.000
_cell.length_b   1.000
_cell.length_c   1.000
_cell.angle_alpha   90.00
_cell.angle_beta   90.00
_cell.angle_gamma   90.00
#
_symmetry.space_group_name_H-M   'P 1'
#
loop_
_entity.id
_entity.type
_entity.pdbx_description
1 polymer ?
#
loop_
_entity_poly.entity_id
_entity_poly.type
_entity_poly.pdbx_seq_one_letter_code
_entity_poly.pdbx_strand_id
1 'polypeptide(L)'
;DPDAPFVTYTNVARIKLLGGGGGMAGALLNRFGATRETIYTHGAYQRTDDEKSSQIMDAEGRRIISVDHEAKTYYVMGVDEFVAPMEALTERGMPSMEAPGVEEAEQKVREMKVTVDRRDGTQSINGVQAKRTVAVVESDYEMAGVDEETGENVTIEGKSYTVLDQWHTTELAGYNTIRAFEMKMAEAFMSAFDQESIGEFATAMKSSAPGMIDAMGEAFKELGDIEGMVVRSSIHMVQVPPDQTFNLEAVLEDSATQPTQMDPTTPRAMYTIMNEIGDLTTQPIDMIMFNPPTDGYEQVESPMKRAMEMMQEGQVDAGQ
;
A
#
# COMPACT_ATOMS: atom_id res chain seq x y z
N ASP A 1 22.38 11.95 8.66
CA ASP A 1 22.43 13.42 8.77
C ASP A 1 21.83 13.76 10.12
N PRO A 2 22.69 13.92 11.14
CA PRO A 2 22.25 14.22 12.50
C PRO A 2 21.68 15.64 12.64
N ASP A 3 21.91 16.51 11.64
CA ASP A 3 21.44 17.89 11.64
C ASP A 3 20.10 18.05 10.91
N ALA A 4 19.55 16.96 10.35
CA ALA A 4 18.25 16.97 9.70
C ALA A 4 17.17 17.43 10.71
N PRO A 5 16.24 18.33 10.33
CA PRO A 5 15.18 18.73 11.24
C PRO A 5 14.29 17.52 11.55
N PHE A 6 13.82 17.45 12.79
CA PHE A 6 12.77 16.51 13.17
C PHE A 6 11.50 16.84 12.42
N VAL A 7 10.76 15.81 12.02
CA VAL A 7 9.44 15.96 11.44
C VAL A 7 8.51 15.00 12.17
N THR A 8 7.38 15.51 12.62
CA THR A 8 6.31 14.68 13.18
C THR A 8 5.02 15.05 12.50
N TYR A 9 4.29 14.06 12.01
CA TYR A 9 2.98 14.29 11.47
C TYR A 9 2.02 13.14 11.75
N THR A 10 0.73 13.45 11.78
CA THR A 10 -0.30 12.41 11.85
C THR A 10 -0.70 11.96 10.44
N ASN A 11 -0.79 10.66 10.19
CA ASN A 11 -1.46 10.13 9.02
C ASN A 11 -2.85 9.62 9.43
N VAL A 12 -3.88 10.00 8.68
CA VAL A 12 -5.25 9.55 8.91
C VAL A 12 -5.71 8.74 7.71
N ALA A 13 -5.85 7.43 7.88
CA ALA A 13 -6.36 6.55 6.84
C ALA A 13 -7.84 6.22 7.07
N ARG A 14 -8.62 6.17 5.99
CA ARG A 14 -10.05 5.86 6.00
C ARG A 14 -10.38 4.90 4.88
N ILE A 15 -11.13 3.85 5.18
CA ILE A 15 -11.62 2.92 4.18
C ILE A 15 -13.13 3.10 4.06
N LYS A 16 -13.62 3.36 2.85
CA LYS A 16 -15.03 3.43 2.50
C LYS A 16 -15.33 2.28 1.55
N LEU A 17 -16.15 1.32 1.98
CA LEU A 17 -16.69 0.27 1.11
C LEU A 17 -18.00 0.75 0.49
N LEU A 18 -18.14 0.62 -0.83
CA LEU A 18 -19.26 1.13 -1.60
C LEU A 18 -19.86 -0.02 -2.44
N GLY A 19 -20.70 -0.82 -1.78
CA GLY A 19 -21.43 -1.90 -2.44
C GLY A 19 -22.05 -2.88 -1.46
N GLY A 20 -23.38 -2.97 -1.47
CA GLY A 20 -24.07 -4.25 -1.25
C GLY A 20 -23.91 -4.93 0.10
N GLY A 21 -24.19 -4.24 1.20
CA GLY A 21 -24.43 -4.92 2.46
C GLY A 21 -24.94 -3.97 3.52
N GLY A 22 -26.24 -3.67 3.50
CA GLY A 22 -26.96 -3.14 4.67
C GLY A 22 -26.99 -4.12 5.87
N GLY A 23 -26.00 -5.00 5.96
CA GLY A 23 -25.80 -6.00 6.98
C GLY A 23 -24.59 -5.65 7.87
N MET A 24 -24.42 -6.48 8.90
CA MET A 24 -23.50 -6.24 10.01
C MET A 24 -22.04 -6.01 9.58
N ALA A 25 -21.56 -6.59 8.46
CA ALA A 25 -20.18 -6.47 7.99
C ALA A 25 -19.80 -5.07 7.44
N GLY A 26 -20.66 -4.46 6.61
CA GLY A 26 -20.44 -3.08 6.12
C GLY A 26 -20.55 -2.04 7.23
N ALA A 27 -21.41 -2.30 8.23
CA ALA A 27 -21.49 -1.50 9.44
C ALA A 27 -20.27 -1.72 10.38
N LEU A 28 -19.72 -2.94 10.44
CA LEU A 28 -18.53 -3.26 11.23
C LEU A 28 -17.27 -2.62 10.64
N LEU A 29 -17.10 -2.65 9.31
CA LEU A 29 -15.96 -2.05 8.61
C LEU A 29 -16.01 -0.53 8.59
N ASN A 30 -17.18 0.08 8.42
CA ASN A 30 -17.33 1.53 8.67
C ASN A 30 -17.16 1.90 10.16
N ARG A 31 -17.32 0.94 11.08
CA ARG A 31 -17.11 1.12 12.53
C ARG A 31 -15.64 0.99 12.95
N PHE A 32 -14.77 0.39 12.12
CA PHE A 32 -13.32 0.40 12.36
C PHE A 32 -12.69 1.81 12.24
N GLY A 33 -13.49 2.83 11.92
CA GLY A 33 -13.11 4.23 12.10
C GLY A 33 -11.98 4.67 11.18
N ALA A 34 -11.53 5.91 11.35
CA ALA A 34 -10.28 6.31 10.74
C ALA A 34 -9.14 5.69 11.56
N THR A 35 -8.21 4.98 10.91
CA THR A 35 -6.95 4.63 11.57
C THR A 35 -6.08 5.88 11.60
N ARG A 36 -5.45 6.10 12.74
CA ARG A 36 -4.59 7.26 12.98
C ARG A 36 -3.24 6.75 13.41
N GLU A 37 -2.23 7.18 12.67
CA GLU A 37 -0.83 6.87 12.96
C GLU A 37 -0.07 8.18 13.17
N THR A 38 0.91 8.16 14.05
CA THR A 38 1.85 9.28 14.19
C THR A 38 3.20 8.86 13.64
N ILE A 39 3.69 9.62 12.67
CA ILE A 39 4.95 9.36 11.99
C ILE A 39 5.98 10.37 12.47
N TYR A 40 7.14 9.87 12.86
CA TYR A 40 8.29 10.63 13.29
C TYR A 40 9.44 10.34 12.34
N THR A 41 10.07 11.36 11.78
CA THR A 41 11.19 11.21 10.85
C THR A 41 12.33 12.11 11.26
N HIS A 42 13.54 11.56 11.30
CA HIS A 42 14.77 12.30 11.53
C HIS A 42 15.96 11.58 10.89
N GLY A 43 16.62 12.25 9.93
CA GLY A 43 17.83 11.72 9.31
C GLY A 43 17.60 10.39 8.59
N ALA A 44 18.10 9.29 9.16
CA ALA A 44 17.98 7.93 8.63
C ALA A 44 16.91 7.09 9.35
N TYR A 45 16.15 7.70 10.26
CA TYR A 45 15.18 7.02 11.10
C TYR A 45 13.76 7.49 10.77
N GLN A 46 12.85 6.53 10.76
CA GLN A 46 11.43 6.78 10.82
C GLN A 46 10.78 5.87 11.84
N ARG A 47 9.79 6.39 12.57
CA ARG A 47 8.97 5.63 13.49
C ARG A 47 7.51 5.92 13.18
N THR A 48 6.71 4.88 13.05
CA THR A 48 5.27 4.96 12.88
C THR A 48 4.63 4.35 14.11
N ASP A 49 3.83 5.13 14.83
CA ASP A 49 3.11 4.70 16.01
C ASP A 49 1.62 4.60 15.71
N ASP A 50 1.03 3.45 16.02
CA ASP A 50 -0.42 3.27 16.13
C ASP A 50 -0.84 3.12 17.61
N GLU A 51 -2.10 2.76 17.88
CA GLU A 51 -2.60 2.61 19.26
C GLU A 51 -1.91 1.48 20.06
N LYS A 52 -1.49 0.42 19.38
CA LYS A 52 -1.04 -0.85 19.98
C LYS A 52 0.39 -1.23 19.62
N SER A 53 0.96 -0.60 18.60
CA SER A 53 2.24 -0.99 18.05
C SER A 53 3.07 0.21 17.59
N SER A 54 4.38 0.00 17.48
CA SER A 54 5.27 0.90 16.74
C SER A 54 6.05 0.11 15.70
N GLN A 55 6.33 0.73 14.57
CA GLN A 55 7.32 0.28 13.62
C GLN A 55 8.42 1.32 13.51
N ILE A 56 9.67 0.91 13.71
CA ILE A 56 10.85 1.77 13.57
C ILE A 56 11.67 1.25 12.40
N MET A 57 11.91 2.12 11.43
CA MET A 57 12.81 1.88 10.31
C MET A 57 14.12 2.64 10.54
N ASP A 58 15.22 1.91 10.49
CA ASP A 58 16.58 2.43 10.58
C ASP A 58 17.29 2.15 9.26
N ALA A 59 17.31 3.15 8.37
CA ALA A 59 17.85 3.03 7.03
C ALA A 59 19.37 2.78 7.05
N GLU A 60 20.08 3.39 8.01
CA GLU A 60 21.53 3.29 8.13
C GLU A 60 21.94 1.95 8.74
N GLY A 61 21.21 1.50 9.76
CA GLY A 61 21.36 0.18 10.37
C GLY A 61 20.75 -0.97 9.56
N ARG A 62 20.11 -0.69 8.42
CA ARG A 62 19.42 -1.65 7.55
C ARG A 62 18.50 -2.60 8.32
N ARG A 63 17.65 -2.06 9.18
CA ARG A 63 16.78 -2.87 10.05
C ARG A 63 15.42 -2.23 10.27
N ILE A 64 14.45 -3.10 10.55
CA ILE A 64 13.08 -2.78 10.92
C ILE A 64 12.86 -3.36 12.32
N ILE A 65 12.40 -2.53 13.24
CA ILE A 65 12.05 -2.92 14.61
C ILE A 65 10.54 -2.83 14.72
N SER A 66 9.88 -3.93 15.04
CA SER A 66 8.46 -3.94 15.32
C SER A 66 8.26 -4.11 16.82
N VAL A 67 7.42 -3.27 17.40
CA VAL A 67 7.15 -3.18 18.83
C VAL A 67 5.66 -3.42 19.05
N ASP A 68 5.32 -4.39 19.90
CA ASP A 68 3.97 -4.65 20.39
C ASP A 68 3.85 -4.11 21.82
N HIS A 69 3.03 -3.07 22.01
CA HIS A 69 2.83 -2.42 23.30
C HIS A 69 1.94 -3.22 24.25
N GLU A 70 1.06 -4.07 23.73
CA GLU A 70 0.14 -4.90 24.50
C GLU A 70 0.88 -6.10 25.09
N ALA A 71 1.61 -6.82 24.24
CA ALA A 71 2.45 -7.95 24.65
C ALA A 71 3.76 -7.51 25.33
N LYS A 72 4.15 -6.24 25.20
CA LYS A 72 5.47 -5.72 25.59
C LYS A 72 6.61 -6.55 25.00
N THR A 73 6.52 -6.78 23.70
CA THR A 73 7.57 -7.48 22.97
C THR A 73 8.06 -6.64 21.82
N TYR A 74 9.26 -6.90 21.36
CA TYR A 74 9.73 -6.37 20.09
C TYR A 74 10.55 -7.42 19.36
N TYR A 75 10.64 -7.29 18.05
CA TYR A 75 11.61 -8.02 17.26
C TYR A 75 12.32 -7.07 16.31
N VAL A 76 13.53 -7.47 15.93
CA VAL A 76 14.37 -6.75 14.96
C VAL A 76 14.53 -7.65 13.76
N MET A 77 14.29 -7.10 12.58
CA MET A 77 14.47 -7.78 11.30
C MET A 77 15.44 -6.96 10.46
N GLY A 78 16.45 -7.60 9.88
CA GLY A 78 17.31 -6.99 8.88
C GLY A 78 16.58 -6.79 7.56
N VAL A 79 16.97 -5.78 6.79
CA VAL A 79 16.42 -5.58 5.43
C VAL A 79 16.69 -6.82 4.56
N ASP A 80 17.84 -7.48 4.73
CA ASP A 80 18.19 -8.70 3.99
C ASP A 80 17.25 -9.88 4.33
N GLU A 81 16.83 -9.99 5.60
CA GLU A 81 15.86 -11.01 6.04
C GLU A 81 14.46 -10.75 5.48
N PHE A 82 14.12 -9.49 5.18
CA PHE A 82 12.85 -9.12 4.57
C PHE A 82 12.80 -9.44 3.07
N VAL A 83 13.93 -9.38 2.37
CA VAL A 83 14.03 -9.64 0.92
C VAL A 83 14.02 -11.14 0.60
N ALA A 84 14.62 -11.98 1.44
CA ALA A 84 14.72 -13.42 1.19
C ALA A 84 13.38 -14.14 0.89
N PRO A 85 12.26 -13.85 1.58
CA PRO A 85 10.96 -14.41 1.21
C PRO A 85 10.45 -13.93 -0.17
N MET A 86 10.76 -12.70 -0.58
CA MET A 86 10.34 -12.18 -1.88
C MET A 86 11.10 -12.86 -3.04
N GLU A 87 12.38 -13.17 -2.84
CA GLU A 87 13.15 -13.98 -3.78
C GLU A 87 12.54 -15.39 -3.89
N ALA A 88 12.25 -16.03 -2.76
CA ALA A 88 11.62 -17.35 -2.75
C ALA A 88 10.21 -17.38 -3.37
N LEU A 89 9.45 -16.27 -3.29
CA LEU A 89 8.16 -16.12 -3.98
C LEU A 89 8.33 -15.92 -5.48
N THR A 90 9.40 -15.24 -5.90
CA THR A 90 9.74 -15.06 -7.32
C THR A 90 10.06 -16.39 -7.98
N GLU A 91 10.86 -17.24 -7.32
CA GLU A 91 11.21 -18.58 -7.80
C GLU A 91 9.98 -19.50 -7.93
N ARG A 92 9.01 -19.36 -7.03
CA ARG A 92 7.80 -20.22 -6.98
C ARG A 92 6.64 -19.71 -7.84
N GLY A 93 6.78 -18.51 -8.42
CA GLY A 93 5.68 -17.77 -9.03
C GLY A 93 4.82 -17.08 -7.96
N MET A 94 4.39 -15.84 -8.23
CA MET A 94 3.56 -15.10 -7.27
C MET A 94 2.23 -15.83 -7.02
N PRO A 95 1.90 -16.18 -5.77
CA PRO A 95 0.58 -16.71 -5.45
C PRO A 95 -0.47 -15.64 -5.75
N SER A 96 -1.57 -16.05 -6.38
CA SER A 96 -2.75 -15.21 -6.53
C SER A 96 -3.18 -14.70 -5.15
N MET A 97 -3.27 -13.38 -4.97
CA MET A 97 -3.84 -12.83 -3.74
C MET A 97 -5.33 -13.19 -3.69
N GLU A 98 -5.66 -14.22 -2.93
CA GLU A 98 -7.04 -14.57 -2.61
C GLU A 98 -7.62 -13.47 -1.69
N ALA A 99 -8.65 -12.77 -2.17
CA ALA A 99 -9.42 -11.88 -1.34
C ALA A 99 -10.25 -12.71 -0.34
N PRO A 100 -10.32 -12.33 0.95
CA PRO A 100 -11.10 -13.06 1.94
C PRO A 100 -12.58 -13.05 1.57
N GLY A 101 -13.13 -14.24 1.28
CA GLY A 101 -14.56 -14.44 0.97
C GLY A 101 -14.87 -15.01 -0.41
N VAL A 102 -13.88 -15.36 -1.22
CA VAL A 102 -14.08 -16.10 -2.48
C VAL A 102 -13.28 -17.40 -2.40
N GLU A 103 -13.96 -18.53 -2.22
CA GLU A 103 -13.31 -19.84 -2.43
C GLU A 103 -12.95 -19.97 -3.92
N GLU A 104 -11.67 -20.28 -4.20
CA GLU A 104 -11.15 -20.74 -5.50
C GLU A 104 -11.45 -19.87 -6.75
N ALA A 105 -11.39 -18.54 -6.65
CA ALA A 105 -11.38 -17.71 -7.86
C ALA A 105 -9.95 -17.34 -8.29
N GLU A 106 -9.43 -18.02 -9.30
CA GLU A 106 -8.21 -17.58 -10.00
C GLU A 106 -8.54 -16.31 -10.82
N GLN A 107 -8.15 -15.14 -10.30
CA GLN A 107 -8.20 -13.90 -11.06
C GLN A 107 -6.96 -13.77 -11.94
N LYS A 108 -7.15 -13.71 -13.25
CA LYS A 108 -6.06 -13.47 -14.21
C LYS A 108 -6.17 -12.07 -14.79
N VAL A 109 -5.11 -11.27 -14.62
CA VAL A 109 -4.94 -9.99 -15.30
C VAL A 109 -4.34 -10.24 -16.68
N ARG A 110 -5.03 -9.82 -17.75
CA ARG A 110 -4.63 -10.10 -19.14
C ARG A 110 -3.81 -8.97 -19.76
N GLU A 111 -4.24 -7.75 -19.54
CA GLU A 111 -3.61 -6.53 -20.06
C GLU A 111 -3.72 -5.43 -19.00
N MET A 112 -2.72 -4.56 -18.96
CA MET A 112 -2.69 -3.40 -18.07
C MET A 112 -2.28 -2.17 -18.85
N LYS A 113 -2.98 -1.07 -18.62
CA LYS A 113 -2.71 0.24 -19.20
C LYS A 113 -2.72 1.28 -18.09
N VAL A 114 -1.72 2.14 -18.05
CA VAL A 114 -1.69 3.28 -17.14
C VAL A 114 -1.92 4.56 -17.92
N THR A 115 -2.65 5.50 -17.32
CA THR A 115 -2.85 6.84 -17.85
C THR A 115 -2.74 7.84 -16.70
N VAL A 116 -1.81 8.79 -16.78
CA VAL A 116 -1.70 9.87 -15.79
C VAL A 116 -2.29 11.16 -16.34
N ASP A 117 -3.27 11.70 -15.62
CA ASP A 117 -3.90 12.98 -15.89
C ASP A 117 -3.44 14.02 -14.85
N ARG A 118 -2.62 14.98 -15.30
CA ARG A 118 -2.23 16.14 -14.50
C ARG A 118 -3.33 17.19 -14.59
N ARG A 119 -4.30 17.07 -13.68
CA ARG A 119 -5.42 18.01 -13.62
C ARG A 119 -5.00 19.36 -13.08
N ASP A 120 -5.50 20.41 -13.71
CA ASP A 120 -5.42 21.77 -13.17
C ASP A 120 -6.28 21.86 -11.91
N GLY A 121 -5.62 21.96 -10.75
CA GLY A 121 -6.31 22.08 -9.47
C GLY A 121 -5.34 22.38 -8.35
N THR A 122 -5.58 23.47 -7.64
CA THR A 122 -4.88 23.81 -6.39
C THR A 122 -5.86 23.81 -5.23
N GLN A 123 -5.51 23.16 -4.14
CA GLN A 123 -6.30 23.16 -2.91
C GLN A 123 -5.39 23.42 -1.71
N SER A 124 -5.88 24.23 -0.77
CA SER A 124 -5.26 24.35 0.55
C SER A 124 -5.63 23.13 1.38
N ILE A 125 -4.65 22.31 1.75
CA ILE A 125 -4.81 21.14 2.62
C ILE A 125 -3.90 21.37 3.83
N ASN A 126 -4.47 21.42 5.03
CA ASN A 126 -3.72 21.64 6.28
C ASN A 126 -2.76 22.85 6.23
N GLY A 127 -3.21 23.92 5.56
CA GLY A 127 -2.50 25.19 5.46
C GLY A 127 -1.41 25.27 4.38
N VAL A 128 -1.18 24.21 3.61
CA VAL A 128 -0.24 24.20 2.48
C VAL A 128 -0.99 24.11 1.15
N GLN A 129 -0.45 24.77 0.13
CA GLN A 129 -1.00 24.68 -1.22
C GLN A 129 -0.56 23.37 -1.87
N ALA A 130 -1.52 22.57 -2.29
CA ALA A 130 -1.28 21.30 -2.97
C ALA A 130 -1.86 21.31 -4.39
N LYS A 131 -1.16 20.63 -5.31
CA LYS A 131 -1.58 20.43 -6.70
C LYS A 131 -2.12 19.01 -6.87
N ARG A 132 -3.21 18.86 -7.62
CA ARG A 132 -3.84 17.56 -7.86
C ARG A 132 -3.13 16.78 -8.97
N THR A 133 -3.04 15.47 -8.84
CA THR A 133 -2.71 14.56 -9.94
C THR A 133 -3.58 13.32 -9.82
N VAL A 134 -4.13 12.87 -10.95
CA VAL A 134 -4.98 11.68 -11.00
C VAL A 134 -4.30 10.67 -11.92
N ALA A 135 -3.99 9.49 -11.41
CA ALA A 135 -3.53 8.37 -12.22
C ALA A 135 -4.63 7.30 -12.29
N VAL A 136 -4.83 6.72 -13.48
CA VAL A 136 -5.77 5.62 -13.71
C VAL A 136 -5.00 4.43 -14.23
N VAL A 137 -5.07 3.33 -13.50
CA VAL A 137 -4.60 2.03 -13.95
C VAL A 137 -5.81 1.23 -14.40
N GLU A 138 -5.91 0.97 -15.69
CA GLU A 138 -6.91 0.10 -16.31
C GLU A 138 -6.32 -1.30 -16.46
N SER A 139 -7.09 -2.32 -16.07
CA SER A 139 -6.69 -3.72 -16.24
C SER A 139 -7.87 -4.54 -16.75
N ASP A 140 -7.61 -5.42 -17.71
CA ASP A 140 -8.57 -6.45 -18.12
C ASP A 140 -8.44 -7.65 -17.19
N TYR A 141 -9.56 -8.10 -16.62
CA TYR A 141 -9.58 -9.28 -15.75
C TYR A 141 -10.49 -10.37 -16.31
N GLU A 142 -10.07 -11.60 -16.06
CA GLU A 142 -10.89 -12.80 -16.17
C GLU A 142 -10.92 -13.48 -14.81
N MET A 143 -12.12 -13.81 -14.34
CA MET A 143 -12.36 -14.59 -13.13
C MET A 143 -13.10 -15.86 -13.52
N ALA A 144 -12.56 -17.02 -13.16
CA ALA A 144 -13.31 -18.27 -13.18
C ALA A 144 -13.98 -18.46 -11.81
N GLY A 145 -15.23 -18.92 -11.82
CA GLY A 145 -15.97 -19.24 -10.60
C GLY A 145 -17.07 -20.27 -10.87
N VAL A 146 -17.82 -20.61 -9.83
CA VAL A 146 -18.98 -21.49 -9.91
C VAL A 146 -20.22 -20.66 -9.63
N ASP A 147 -21.20 -20.71 -10.52
CA ASP A 147 -22.49 -20.05 -10.29
C ASP A 147 -23.24 -20.77 -9.16
N GLU A 148 -23.57 -20.05 -8.08
CA GLU A 148 -24.16 -20.64 -6.88
C GLU A 148 -25.56 -21.22 -7.10
N GLU A 149 -26.32 -20.73 -8.09
CA GLU A 149 -27.69 -21.18 -8.37
C GLU A 149 -27.73 -22.43 -9.24
N THR A 150 -26.79 -22.55 -10.19
CA THR A 150 -26.77 -23.60 -11.21
C THR A 150 -25.67 -24.64 -10.99
N GLY A 151 -24.63 -24.30 -10.22
CA GLY A 151 -23.44 -25.13 -10.02
C GLY A 151 -22.54 -25.24 -11.26
N GLU A 152 -22.77 -24.42 -12.28
CA GLU A 152 -21.97 -24.41 -13.52
C GLU A 152 -20.73 -23.53 -13.37
N ASN A 153 -19.64 -23.92 -14.03
CA ASN A 153 -18.46 -23.07 -14.14
C ASN A 153 -18.79 -21.85 -15.01
N VAL A 154 -18.59 -20.66 -14.46
CA VAL A 154 -18.76 -19.39 -15.15
C VAL A 154 -17.44 -18.65 -15.24
N THR A 155 -17.24 -18.01 -16.39
CA THR A 155 -16.12 -17.09 -16.61
C THR A 155 -16.69 -15.68 -16.68
N ILE A 156 -16.25 -14.83 -15.76
CA ILE A 156 -16.60 -13.42 -15.71
C ILE A 156 -15.41 -12.63 -16.24
N GLU A 157 -15.60 -11.97 -17.37
CA GLU A 157 -14.64 -11.01 -17.92
C GLU A 157 -15.12 -9.58 -17.64
N GLY A 158 -14.18 -8.66 -17.45
CA GLY A 158 -14.50 -7.25 -17.23
C GLY A 158 -13.26 -6.37 -17.18
N LYS A 159 -13.48 -5.08 -16.92
CA LYS A 159 -12.41 -4.11 -16.70
C LYS A 159 -12.36 -3.69 -15.24
N SER A 160 -11.18 -3.64 -14.67
CA SER A 160 -10.94 -3.00 -13.38
C SER A 160 -10.16 -1.70 -13.58
N TYR A 161 -10.48 -0.72 -12.75
CA TYR A 161 -9.82 0.58 -12.74
C TYR A 161 -9.36 0.87 -11.33
N THR A 162 -8.07 1.14 -11.16
CA THR A 162 -7.53 1.75 -9.95
C THR A 162 -7.27 3.22 -10.22
N VAL A 163 -8.04 4.08 -9.57
CA VAL A 163 -7.89 5.54 -9.67
C VAL A 163 -7.13 6.02 -8.45
N LEU A 164 -5.94 6.60 -8.65
CA LEU A 164 -5.15 7.25 -7.63
C LEU A 164 -5.34 8.77 -7.77
N ASP A 165 -6.11 9.36 -6.87
CA ASP A 165 -6.26 10.81 -6.74
C ASP A 165 -5.32 11.33 -5.65
N GLN A 166 -4.33 12.13 -6.02
CA GLN A 166 -3.28 12.58 -5.12
C GLN A 166 -3.16 14.10 -5.13
N TRP A 167 -2.87 14.65 -3.96
CA TRP A 167 -2.59 16.07 -3.76
C TRP A 167 -1.17 16.23 -3.25
N HIS A 168 -0.34 16.92 -4.04
CA HIS A 168 1.09 17.03 -3.85
C HIS A 168 1.50 18.45 -3.46
N THR A 169 2.45 18.60 -2.54
CA THR A 169 3.02 19.90 -2.19
C THR A 169 4.53 19.82 -1.96
N THR A 170 5.24 20.89 -2.33
CA THR A 170 6.65 21.10 -2.00
C THR A 170 6.83 22.04 -0.80
N GLU A 171 5.73 22.58 -0.26
CA GLU A 171 5.73 23.60 0.80
C GLU A 171 5.67 22.98 2.21
N LEU A 172 5.65 21.65 2.32
CA LEU A 172 5.57 20.97 3.60
C LEU A 172 6.85 21.18 4.42
N ALA A 173 6.71 21.70 5.65
CA ALA A 173 7.84 21.79 6.55
C ALA A 173 8.42 20.39 6.82
N GLY A 174 9.73 20.25 6.67
CA GLY A 174 10.38 18.94 6.79
C GLY A 174 10.33 18.05 5.55
N TYR A 175 9.80 18.52 4.41
CA TYR A 175 9.77 17.79 3.14
C TYR A 175 11.12 17.11 2.80
N ASN A 176 12.23 17.86 2.90
CA ASN A 176 13.55 17.34 2.58
C ASN A 176 14.00 16.24 3.55
N THR A 177 13.59 16.27 4.83
CA THR A 177 13.91 15.20 5.79
C THR A 177 13.19 13.92 5.40
N ILE A 178 11.88 14.00 5.15
CA ILE A 178 11.07 12.83 4.76
C ILE A 178 11.61 12.23 3.47
N ARG A 179 11.82 13.06 2.44
CA ARG A 179 12.38 12.61 1.16
C ARG A 179 13.76 11.98 1.31
N ALA A 180 14.64 12.57 2.12
CA ALA A 180 15.98 12.02 2.34
C ALA A 180 15.93 10.66 3.07
N PHE A 181 15.00 10.49 4.00
CA PHE A 181 14.76 9.20 4.65
C PHE A 181 14.24 8.16 3.63
N GLU A 182 13.21 8.48 2.86
CA GLU A 182 12.63 7.59 1.84
C GLU A 182 13.68 7.12 0.83
N MET A 183 14.52 8.04 0.35
CA MET A 183 15.62 7.71 -0.55
C MET A 183 16.62 6.73 0.06
N LYS A 184 16.98 6.92 1.34
CA LYS A 184 17.90 6.01 2.04
C LYS A 184 17.29 4.65 2.30
N MET A 185 16.02 4.59 2.66
CA MET A 185 15.31 3.32 2.81
C MET A 185 15.23 2.58 1.47
N ALA A 186 14.88 3.28 0.39
CA ALA A 186 14.87 2.69 -0.95
C ALA A 186 16.25 2.16 -1.34
N GLU A 187 17.33 2.91 -1.06
CA GLU A 187 18.70 2.45 -1.27
C GLU A 187 19.03 1.21 -0.42
N ALA A 188 18.62 1.18 0.85
CA ALA A 188 18.82 0.03 1.73
C ALA A 188 18.13 -1.23 1.19
N PHE A 189 16.87 -1.12 0.74
CA PHE A 189 16.15 -2.23 0.11
C PHE A 189 16.76 -2.63 -1.22
N MET A 190 17.00 -1.69 -2.14
CA MET A 190 17.57 -2.00 -3.46
C MET A 190 18.93 -2.68 -3.38
N SER A 191 19.74 -2.35 -2.37
CA SER A 191 21.04 -3.00 -2.16
C SER A 191 20.94 -4.35 -1.46
N ALA A 192 19.78 -4.71 -0.88
CA ALA A 192 19.52 -6.05 -0.37
C ALA A 192 19.13 -7.05 -1.48
N PHE A 193 18.51 -6.58 -2.56
CA PHE A 193 18.26 -7.40 -3.74
C PHE A 193 19.56 -7.59 -4.53
N ASP A 194 19.88 -8.83 -4.89
CA ASP A 194 20.93 -9.07 -5.87
C ASP A 194 20.44 -8.81 -7.32
N GLN A 195 21.39 -8.59 -8.24
CA GLN A 195 21.03 -8.27 -9.64
C GLN A 195 20.36 -9.44 -10.37
N GLU A 196 20.61 -10.68 -9.92
CA GLU A 196 20.05 -11.90 -10.50
C GLU A 196 18.56 -11.99 -10.17
N SER A 197 18.19 -11.83 -8.90
CA SER A 197 16.83 -11.77 -8.39
C SER A 197 16.02 -10.64 -9.02
N ILE A 198 16.63 -9.47 -9.26
CA ILE A 198 15.97 -8.39 -10.02
C ILE A 198 15.65 -8.85 -11.45
N GLY A 199 16.57 -9.56 -12.09
CA GLY A 199 16.38 -10.11 -13.45
C GLY A 199 15.32 -11.20 -13.52
N GLU A 200 15.30 -12.09 -12.53
CA GLU A 200 14.30 -13.15 -12.39
C GLU A 200 12.91 -12.57 -12.11
N PHE A 201 12.81 -11.61 -11.18
CA PHE A 201 11.57 -10.90 -10.91
C PHE A 201 11.02 -10.22 -12.16
N ALA A 202 11.87 -9.50 -12.91
CA ALA A 202 11.49 -8.90 -14.17
C ALA A 202 11.03 -9.94 -15.21
N THR A 203 11.61 -11.14 -15.22
CA THR A 203 11.23 -12.23 -16.13
C THR A 203 9.90 -12.86 -15.73
N ALA A 204 9.70 -13.12 -14.43
CA ALA A 204 8.46 -13.64 -13.88
C ALA A 204 7.30 -12.67 -14.16
N MET A 205 7.49 -11.37 -13.90
CA MET A 205 6.51 -10.32 -14.17
C MET A 205 6.13 -10.22 -15.64
N LYS A 206 7.10 -10.29 -16.57
CA LYS A 206 6.81 -10.31 -18.02
C LYS A 206 5.96 -11.51 -18.43
N SER A 207 6.14 -12.64 -17.75
CA SER A 207 5.45 -13.89 -18.07
C SER A 207 4.03 -13.94 -17.50
N SER A 208 3.82 -13.38 -16.29
CA SER A 208 2.53 -13.40 -15.60
C SER A 208 1.58 -12.30 -16.09
N ALA A 209 2.09 -11.12 -16.44
CA ALA A 209 1.28 -9.99 -16.89
C ALA A 209 1.98 -9.27 -18.07
N PRO A 210 1.83 -9.80 -19.31
CA PRO A 210 2.38 -9.16 -20.50
C PRO A 210 1.93 -7.70 -20.60
N GLY A 211 2.88 -6.77 -20.76
CA GLY A 211 2.62 -5.33 -20.81
C GLY A 211 2.61 -4.61 -19.46
N MET A 212 2.55 -5.32 -18.33
CA MET A 212 2.60 -4.68 -17.00
C MET A 212 3.91 -3.94 -16.76
N ILE A 213 5.06 -4.51 -17.13
CA ILE A 213 6.36 -3.84 -16.95
C ILE A 213 6.43 -2.54 -17.76
N ASP A 214 5.96 -2.55 -19.01
CA ASP A 214 5.99 -1.38 -19.86
C ASP A 214 5.03 -0.31 -19.34
N ALA A 215 3.80 -0.71 -18.96
CA ALA A 215 2.81 0.19 -18.38
C ALA A 215 3.28 0.78 -17.03
N MET A 216 3.93 -0.02 -16.18
CA MET A 216 4.56 0.47 -14.94
C MET A 216 5.73 1.40 -15.24
N GLY A 217 6.57 1.09 -16.24
CA GLY A 217 7.68 1.95 -16.63
C GLY A 217 7.22 3.32 -17.13
N GLU A 218 6.17 3.35 -17.94
CA GLU A 218 5.51 4.60 -18.37
C GLU A 218 4.90 5.34 -17.17
N ALA A 219 4.18 4.62 -16.29
CA ALA A 219 3.63 5.19 -15.06
C ALA A 219 4.70 5.80 -14.15
N PHE A 220 5.81 5.09 -13.92
CA PHE A 220 6.93 5.58 -13.10
C PHE A 220 7.57 6.82 -13.70
N LYS A 221 7.70 6.87 -15.03
CA LYS A 221 8.19 8.06 -15.72
C LYS A 221 7.24 9.25 -15.51
N GLU A 222 5.94 9.05 -15.68
CA GLU A 222 4.95 10.12 -15.51
C GLU A 222 4.78 10.56 -14.05
N LEU A 223 4.82 9.63 -13.11
CA LEU A 223 4.72 9.90 -11.67
C LEU A 223 6.02 10.48 -11.11
N GLY A 224 7.18 10.07 -11.63
CA GLY A 224 8.50 10.55 -11.19
C GLY A 224 8.75 12.03 -11.48
N ASP A 225 8.03 12.59 -12.46
CA ASP A 225 8.04 14.03 -12.76
C ASP A 225 7.16 14.84 -11.80
N ILE A 226 6.37 14.20 -10.92
CA ILE A 226 5.52 14.91 -9.96
C ILE A 226 6.39 15.40 -8.80
N GLU A 227 6.55 16.72 -8.72
CA GLU A 227 7.25 17.36 -7.60
C GLU A 227 6.38 17.43 -6.34
N GLY A 228 6.99 17.14 -5.19
CA GLY A 228 6.38 17.30 -3.87
C GLY A 228 6.06 15.99 -3.19
N MET A 229 5.43 16.09 -2.01
CA MET A 229 4.95 14.98 -1.22
C MET A 229 3.43 14.95 -1.25
N VAL A 230 2.89 13.74 -1.25
CA VAL A 230 1.44 13.50 -1.13
C VAL A 230 0.98 13.90 0.27
N VAL A 231 0.18 14.96 0.36
CA VAL A 231 -0.49 15.37 1.62
C VAL A 231 -1.89 14.82 1.75
N ARG A 232 -2.49 14.38 0.64
CA ARG A 232 -3.73 13.61 0.61
C ARG A 232 -3.70 12.66 -0.58
N SER A 233 -4.10 11.41 -0.37
CA SER A 233 -4.38 10.48 -1.47
C SER A 233 -5.73 9.81 -1.29
N SER A 234 -6.33 9.39 -2.40
CA SER A 234 -7.48 8.51 -2.44
C SER A 234 -7.25 7.47 -3.53
N ILE A 235 -7.38 6.20 -3.16
CA ILE A 235 -7.30 5.06 -4.08
C ILE A 235 -8.71 4.52 -4.23
N HIS A 236 -9.25 4.57 -5.44
CA HIS A 236 -10.56 4.02 -5.78
C HIS A 236 -10.37 2.79 -6.63
N MET A 237 -10.93 1.66 -6.21
CA MET A 237 -10.97 0.46 -7.04
C MET A 237 -12.37 0.27 -7.59
N VAL A 238 -12.49 0.23 -8.91
CA VAL A 238 -13.75 0.16 -9.65
C VAL A 238 -13.71 -1.08 -10.51
N GLN A 239 -14.77 -1.87 -10.52
CA GLN A 239 -14.99 -2.91 -11.53
C GLN A 239 -16.13 -2.46 -12.44
N VAL A 240 -15.92 -2.60 -13.74
CA VAL A 240 -16.87 -2.21 -14.77
C VAL A 240 -17.18 -3.46 -15.61
N PRO A 241 -18.44 -3.92 -15.61
CA PRO A 241 -18.88 -4.99 -16.49
C PRO A 241 -18.67 -4.66 -17.98
N PRO A 242 -18.57 -5.66 -18.88
CA PRO A 242 -18.29 -5.45 -20.30
C PRO A 242 -19.28 -4.55 -21.03
N ASP A 243 -20.53 -4.44 -20.55
CA ASP A 243 -21.60 -3.64 -21.12
C ASP A 243 -21.65 -2.19 -20.61
N GLN A 244 -20.74 -1.81 -19.70
CA GLN A 244 -20.69 -0.49 -19.10
C GLN A 244 -19.41 0.27 -19.47
N THR A 245 -19.49 1.61 -19.35
CA THR A 245 -18.34 2.50 -19.60
C THR A 245 -17.85 3.11 -18.30
N PHE A 246 -16.53 3.14 -18.12
CA PHE A 246 -15.91 3.79 -16.99
C PHE A 246 -16.12 5.31 -17.03
N ASN A 247 -16.54 5.89 -15.91
CA ASN A 247 -16.70 7.33 -15.75
C ASN A 247 -15.81 7.84 -14.61
N LEU A 248 -14.67 8.44 -14.97
CA LEU A 248 -13.70 8.96 -14.02
C LEU A 248 -14.29 10.08 -13.14
N GLU A 249 -15.06 11.01 -13.71
CA GLU A 249 -15.63 12.11 -12.93
C GLU A 249 -16.59 11.61 -11.85
N ALA A 250 -17.43 10.62 -12.17
CA ALA A 250 -18.35 10.04 -11.19
C ALA A 250 -17.61 9.40 -10.01
N VAL A 251 -16.47 8.75 -10.26
CA VAL A 251 -15.62 8.15 -9.21
C VAL A 251 -15.01 9.23 -8.32
N LEU A 252 -14.52 10.31 -8.92
CA LEU A 252 -13.91 11.43 -8.18
C LEU A 252 -14.96 12.25 -7.41
N GLU A 253 -16.20 12.37 -7.90
CA GLU A 253 -17.30 13.07 -7.23
C GLU A 253 -17.91 12.30 -6.07
N ASP A 254 -18.10 10.97 -6.18
CA ASP A 254 -18.67 10.12 -5.11
C ASP A 254 -17.77 10.05 -3.84
N SER A 255 -16.52 10.47 -4.00
CA SER A 255 -15.55 10.65 -2.93
C SER A 255 -15.82 11.91 -2.09
N ALA A 256 -16.50 12.91 -2.66
CA ALA A 256 -16.73 14.22 -2.05
C ALA A 256 -18.06 14.32 -1.27
N THR A 257 -19.02 13.41 -1.49
CA THR A 257 -20.38 13.49 -0.91
C THR A 257 -20.81 12.27 -0.09
N GLN A 258 -21.54 12.51 1.00
CA GLN A 258 -22.26 11.47 1.76
C GLN A 258 -23.43 10.91 0.93
N PRO A 259 -23.78 9.62 1.07
CA PRO A 259 -24.70 8.96 0.16
C PRO A 259 -26.13 9.51 0.33
N THR A 260 -26.63 10.20 -0.69
CA THR A 260 -28.06 10.51 -0.84
C THR A 260 -28.55 9.82 -2.11
N GLN A 261 -29.60 8.99 -1.96
CA GLN A 261 -30.35 8.21 -2.96
C GLN A 261 -29.70 7.93 -4.33
N MET A 262 -29.51 6.63 -4.59
CA MET A 262 -28.52 6.08 -5.53
C MET A 262 -29.17 5.35 -6.73
N ASP A 263 -28.70 5.64 -7.95
CA ASP A 263 -29.03 4.94 -9.20
C ASP A 263 -28.15 3.67 -9.37
N PRO A 264 -28.73 2.45 -9.46
CA PRO A 264 -27.99 1.19 -9.54
C PRO A 264 -27.19 0.99 -10.84
N THR A 265 -27.31 1.87 -11.84
CA THR A 265 -26.72 1.68 -13.18
C THR A 265 -25.36 2.38 -13.39
N THR A 266 -24.88 3.16 -12.42
CA THR A 266 -23.60 3.86 -12.54
C THR A 266 -22.45 2.98 -12.02
N PRO A 267 -21.34 2.82 -12.76
CA PRO A 267 -20.14 2.14 -12.24
C PRO A 267 -19.64 2.84 -10.98
N ARG A 268 -19.32 2.08 -9.92
CA ARG A 268 -18.91 2.61 -8.62
C ARG A 268 -17.57 2.05 -8.17
N ALA A 269 -16.85 2.85 -7.39
CA ALA A 269 -15.75 2.33 -6.60
C ALA A 269 -16.31 1.26 -5.65
N MET A 270 -15.77 0.04 -5.69
CA MET A 270 -16.04 -1.02 -4.73
C MET A 270 -15.53 -0.61 -3.34
N TYR A 271 -14.36 0.02 -3.31
CA TYR A 271 -13.82 0.64 -2.12
C TYR A 271 -12.96 1.85 -2.45
N THR A 272 -12.86 2.73 -1.47
CA THR A 272 -11.99 3.89 -1.47
C THR A 272 -11.13 3.87 -0.22
N ILE A 273 -9.81 3.96 -0.39
CA ILE A 273 -8.86 4.17 0.70
C ILE A 273 -8.39 5.61 0.61
N MET A 274 -8.65 6.41 1.63
CA MET A 274 -8.16 7.79 1.73
C MET A 274 -7.05 7.85 2.76
N ASN A 275 -5.96 8.54 2.45
CA ASN A 275 -4.92 8.93 3.40
C ASN A 275 -4.78 10.45 3.39
N GLU A 276 -4.54 11.04 4.56
CA GLU A 276 -4.30 12.47 4.69
C GLU A 276 -3.28 12.74 5.80
N ILE A 277 -2.25 13.54 5.47
CA ILE A 277 -1.32 14.10 6.44
C ILE A 277 -2.06 15.18 7.22
N GLY A 278 -2.27 14.95 8.52
CA GLY A 278 -2.87 15.88 9.46
C GLY A 278 -1.86 16.83 10.10
N ASP A 279 -1.94 16.99 11.42
CA ASP A 279 -1.08 17.90 12.19
C ASP A 279 0.39 17.62 11.92
N LEU A 280 1.16 18.66 11.60
CA LEU A 280 2.59 18.58 11.32
C LEU A 280 3.37 19.55 12.22
N THR A 281 4.50 19.07 12.74
CA THR A 281 5.43 19.87 13.52
C THR A 281 6.87 19.48 13.22
N THR A 282 7.79 20.42 13.41
CA THR A 282 9.24 20.17 13.33
C THR A 282 9.92 20.35 14.67
N GLN A 283 9.16 20.21 15.76
CA GLN A 283 9.69 20.29 17.11
C GLN A 283 10.66 19.13 17.37
N PRO A 284 11.77 19.35 18.09
CA PRO A 284 12.66 18.28 18.48
C PRO A 284 11.95 17.21 19.33
N ILE A 285 12.28 15.96 19.08
CA ILE A 285 11.84 14.78 19.85
C ILE A 285 13.07 14.03 20.37
N ASP A 286 12.88 13.16 21.36
CA ASP A 286 13.98 12.40 21.94
C ASP A 286 14.40 11.26 21.00
N MET A 287 15.68 11.24 20.60
CA MET A 287 16.25 10.20 19.74
C MET A 287 16.13 8.78 20.33
N ILE A 288 15.93 8.64 21.65
CA ILE A 288 15.74 7.34 22.28
C ILE A 288 14.53 6.58 21.72
N MET A 289 13.54 7.29 21.18
CA MET A 289 12.32 6.67 20.64
C MET A 289 12.56 5.84 19.37
N PHE A 290 13.67 6.06 18.67
CA PHE A 290 14.08 5.28 17.50
C PHE A 290 14.90 4.04 17.86
N ASN A 291 15.10 3.76 19.14
CA ASN A 291 15.71 2.53 19.62
C ASN A 291 14.65 1.53 20.07
N PRO A 292 14.97 0.22 20.11
CA PRO A 292 14.11 -0.75 20.76
C PRO A 292 13.82 -0.32 22.21
N PRO A 293 12.58 -0.49 22.68
CA PRO A 293 12.23 -0.16 24.06
C PRO A 293 12.99 -1.08 25.04
N THR A 294 13.58 -0.49 26.07
CA THR A 294 14.32 -1.23 27.11
C THR A 294 13.50 -1.53 28.36
N ASP A 295 12.43 -0.75 28.60
CA ASP A 295 11.71 -0.75 29.87
C ASP A 295 10.59 -1.79 29.89
N GLY A 296 10.96 -3.02 30.29
CA GLY A 296 10.00 -4.12 30.49
C GLY A 296 9.49 -4.73 29.19
N TYR A 297 10.20 -4.50 28.08
CA TYR A 297 9.97 -5.18 26.82
C TYR A 297 10.92 -6.35 26.65
N GLU A 298 10.42 -7.45 26.10
CA GLU A 298 11.21 -8.62 25.76
C GLU A 298 11.49 -8.67 24.26
N GLN A 299 12.73 -8.97 23.88
CA GLN A 299 13.05 -9.26 22.49
C GLN A 299 12.58 -10.67 22.15
N VAL A 300 11.73 -10.79 21.14
CA VAL A 300 11.26 -12.06 20.60
C VAL A 300 11.78 -12.27 19.18
N GLU A 301 11.69 -13.50 18.71
CA GLU A 301 11.99 -13.83 17.32
C GLU A 301 10.91 -13.31 16.37
N SER A 302 11.33 -12.84 15.19
CA SER A 302 10.38 -12.35 14.19
C SER A 302 9.46 -13.48 13.71
N PRO A 303 8.15 -13.21 13.50
CA PRO A 303 7.22 -14.21 12.97
C PRO A 303 7.66 -14.78 11.62
N MET A 304 8.30 -13.94 10.79
CA MET A 304 8.83 -14.33 9.48
C MET A 304 9.98 -15.33 9.60
N LYS A 305 10.93 -15.09 10.52
CA LYS A 305 12.04 -16.03 10.76
C LYS A 305 11.51 -17.39 11.22
N ARG A 306 10.57 -17.39 12.17
CA ARG A 306 9.90 -18.61 12.63
C ARG A 306 9.18 -19.34 11.49
N ALA A 307 8.49 -18.60 10.61
CA ALA A 307 7.81 -19.18 9.46
C ALA A 307 8.79 -19.82 8.46
N MET A 308 9.94 -19.18 8.21
CA MET A 308 10.99 -19.74 7.35
C MET A 308 11.59 -21.02 7.94
N GLU A 309 11.88 -21.04 9.24
CA GLU A 309 12.40 -22.22 9.93
C GLU A 309 11.40 -23.39 9.85
N MET A 310 10.11 -23.13 10.08
CA MET A 310 9.06 -24.15 9.94
C MET A 310 8.94 -24.69 8.49
N MET A 311 9.08 -23.83 7.47
CA MET A 311 9.07 -24.27 6.07
C MET A 311 10.26 -25.16 5.73
N GLN A 312 11.45 -24.85 6.27
CA GLN A 312 12.64 -25.67 6.07
C GLN A 312 12.49 -27.03 6.76
N GLU A 313 11.98 -27.06 8.00
CA GLU A 313 11.75 -28.31 8.74
C GLU A 313 10.67 -29.18 8.07
N GLY A 314 9.59 -28.58 7.56
CA GLY A 314 8.52 -29.30 6.85
C GLY A 314 8.95 -29.91 5.50
N GLN A 315 10.00 -29.37 4.86
CA GLN A 315 10.58 -29.97 3.66
C GLN A 315 11.45 -31.20 3.96
N VAL A 316 11.92 -31.40 5.20
CA VAL A 316 12.72 -32.57 5.58
C VAL A 316 11.86 -33.83 5.73
N ASP A 317 10.59 -33.69 6.11
CA ASP A 317 9.69 -34.83 6.36
C ASP A 317 8.96 -35.35 5.11
N ALA A 318 8.93 -34.59 4.01
CA ALA A 318 8.33 -35.05 2.75
C ALA A 318 9.27 -35.94 1.89
N GLY A 319 10.46 -36.23 2.40
CA GLY A 319 11.53 -36.95 1.70
C GLY A 319 11.90 -38.32 2.27
N GLN A 320 11.09 -38.93 3.15
CA GLN A 320 11.30 -40.30 3.66
C GLN A 320 10.17 -41.27 3.32
#